data_AF-A0AAJ8JT44-F1
#
_entry.id   AF-A0AAJ8JT44-F1
#
_cell.length_a   1.000
_cell.length_b   1.000
_cell.length_c   1.000
_cell.angle_alpha   90.00
_cell.angle_beta   90.00
_cell.angle_gamma   90.00
#
_symmetry.space_group_name_H-M   'P 1'
#
loop_
_entity.id
_entity.type
_entity.pdbx_description
1 polymer ?
#
loop_
_entity_poly.entity_id
_entity_poly.type
_entity_poly.pdbx_seq_one_letter_code
_entity_poly.pdbx_strand_id
1 'polypeptide(L)'
;MYSSFESKECSDNHNAPTLLLSLALCIGMIISYLPQHIRIIRTKSSEGFSPWYLLLGATSSASGMLNLLIVQWSLFGCCKFLSAGRCFESLLGFFQVTLQWALFSIIMVLYLVYFPRHLKYQKVIPISSEDSSLVEPNYGATEHCGNHDHGQDKAKISTTPEWRLSVTLGVVVILHLGLLLFLSLTLLVYLPSKTPPHPLLSLLATFLGVSATILAVLQYAPQIQKTYQSKLVGALSLGTMAIQVPGSVLFVLSLVFRAGTNWTSWLAYAVTGVMQGALLIICLLWKERQKALGIDDFGNALHDRQGTEESQQGHLISS
;
A
#
# COMPACT_ATOMS: atom_id res chain seq x y z
N MET A 1 -16.53 -46.34 4.88
CA MET A 1 -16.04 -45.46 5.97
C MET A 1 -15.25 -44.25 5.48
N TYR A 2 -14.55 -44.31 4.33
CA TYR A 2 -13.85 -43.14 3.74
C TYR A 2 -14.83 -42.08 3.15
N SER A 3 -15.90 -42.53 2.49
CA SER A 3 -16.91 -41.66 1.85
C SER A 3 -17.76 -40.84 2.82
N SER A 4 -17.92 -41.27 4.07
CA SER A 4 -18.75 -40.60 5.08
C SER A 4 -18.04 -39.45 5.82
N PHE A 5 -16.71 -39.35 5.70
CA PHE A 5 -15.93 -38.24 6.27
C PHE A 5 -15.83 -37.07 5.28
N GLU A 6 -15.67 -37.40 3.99
CA GLU A 6 -15.65 -36.45 2.86
C GLU A 6 -16.97 -35.65 2.74
N SER A 7 -18.10 -36.27 3.07
CA SER A 7 -19.42 -35.63 3.07
C SER A 7 -19.65 -34.63 4.22
N LYS A 8 -18.83 -34.65 5.28
CA LYS A 8 -18.95 -33.69 6.40
C LYS A 8 -18.13 -32.41 6.19
N GLU A 9 -16.98 -32.50 5.52
CA GLU A 9 -16.15 -31.33 5.19
C GLU A 9 -16.79 -30.47 4.10
N CYS A 10 -17.43 -31.08 3.10
CA CYS A 10 -18.09 -30.39 2.00
C CYS A 10 -19.61 -30.28 2.23
N SER A 11 -20.02 -29.93 3.45
CA SER A 11 -21.45 -29.78 3.81
C SER A 11 -22.10 -28.61 3.05
N ASP A 12 -23.26 -28.89 2.45
CA ASP A 12 -24.10 -27.96 1.69
C ASP A 12 -24.72 -26.88 2.58
N ASN A 13 -23.92 -25.87 2.95
CA ASN A 13 -24.33 -24.76 3.81
C ASN A 13 -24.56 -23.49 2.98
N HIS A 14 -25.72 -23.43 2.31
CA HIS A 14 -26.15 -22.19 1.68
C HIS A 14 -26.54 -21.15 2.74
N ASN A 15 -25.72 -20.10 2.85
CA ASN A 15 -25.96 -18.99 3.76
C ASN A 15 -26.14 -17.70 2.96
N ALA A 16 -27.35 -17.48 2.44
CA ALA A 16 -27.75 -16.26 1.73
C ALA A 16 -27.30 -14.94 2.42
N PRO A 17 -27.44 -14.76 3.76
CA PRO A 17 -26.96 -13.52 4.40
C PRO A 17 -25.44 -13.36 4.34
N THR A 18 -24.68 -14.44 4.49
CA THR A 18 -23.21 -14.41 4.40
C THR A 18 -22.74 -14.12 2.97
N LEU A 19 -23.43 -14.69 1.98
CA LEU A 19 -23.21 -14.40 0.57
C LEU A 19 -23.46 -12.91 0.27
N LEU A 20 -24.63 -12.40 0.66
CA LEU A 20 -25.02 -11.01 0.45
C LEU A 20 -24.02 -10.05 1.12
N LEU A 21 -23.67 -10.32 2.39
CA LEU A 21 -22.69 -9.50 3.11
C LEU A 21 -21.33 -9.49 2.40
N SER A 22 -20.82 -10.65 1.98
CA SER A 22 -19.51 -10.73 1.32
C SER A 22 -19.51 -10.04 -0.04
N LEU A 23 -20.60 -10.15 -0.82
CA LEU A 23 -20.75 -9.43 -2.09
C LEU A 23 -20.83 -7.91 -1.87
N ALA A 24 -21.62 -7.46 -0.88
CA ALA A 24 -21.70 -6.05 -0.52
C ALA A 24 -20.33 -5.50 -0.09
N LEU A 25 -19.54 -6.28 0.66
CA LEU A 25 -18.17 -5.92 1.04
C LEU A 25 -17.24 -5.83 -0.17
N CYS A 26 -17.31 -6.77 -1.12
CA CYS A 26 -16.55 -6.70 -2.37
C CYS A 26 -16.85 -5.42 -3.16
N ILE A 27 -18.13 -5.08 -3.32
CA ILE A 27 -18.55 -3.84 -3.99
C ILE A 27 -18.06 -2.61 -3.22
N GLY A 28 -18.23 -2.60 -1.90
CA GLY A 28 -17.77 -1.50 -1.03
C GLY A 28 -16.26 -1.28 -1.10
N MET A 29 -15.45 -2.33 -1.17
CA MET A 29 -14.00 -2.23 -1.35
C MET A 29 -13.65 -1.57 -2.69
N ILE A 30 -14.30 -1.97 -3.78
CA ILE A 30 -14.07 -1.36 -5.09
C ILE A 30 -14.43 0.13 -5.06
N ILE A 31 -15.60 0.48 -4.54
CA ILE A 31 -16.06 1.87 -4.41
C ILE A 31 -15.08 2.71 -3.56
N SER A 32 -14.50 2.12 -2.53
CA SER A 32 -13.57 2.80 -1.64
C SER A 32 -12.20 3.07 -2.26
N TYR A 33 -11.64 2.11 -2.99
CA TYR A 33 -10.30 2.19 -3.57
C TYR A 33 -10.27 2.95 -4.91
N LEU A 34 -11.34 2.82 -5.71
CA LEU A 34 -11.39 3.37 -7.07
C LEU A 34 -11.12 4.89 -7.15
N PRO A 35 -11.68 5.75 -6.27
CA PRO A 35 -11.38 7.19 -6.29
C PRO A 35 -9.89 7.50 -6.14
N GLN A 36 -9.17 6.72 -5.32
CA GLN A 36 -7.73 6.89 -5.11
C GLN A 36 -6.94 6.45 -6.35
N HIS A 37 -7.29 5.33 -6.97
CA HIS A 37 -6.69 4.89 -8.23
C HIS A 37 -6.89 5.93 -9.34
N ILE A 38 -8.13 6.42 -9.49
CA ILE A 38 -8.48 7.47 -10.47
C ILE A 38 -7.68 8.74 -10.20
N ARG A 39 -7.57 9.17 -8.94
CA ARG A 39 -6.79 10.36 -8.57
C ARG A 39 -5.35 10.24 -9.05
N ILE A 40 -4.64 9.16 -8.73
CA ILE A 40 -3.24 8.96 -9.13
C ILE A 40 -3.09 8.96 -10.67
N ILE A 41 -4.00 8.28 -11.38
CA ILE A 41 -3.97 8.19 -12.84
C ILE A 41 -4.23 9.55 -13.50
N ARG A 42 -5.17 10.34 -12.96
CA ARG A 42 -5.53 11.66 -13.49
C ARG A 42 -4.48 12.72 -13.14
N THR A 43 -3.96 12.74 -11.92
CA THR A 43 -2.93 13.70 -11.50
C THR A 43 -1.56 13.38 -12.09
N LYS A 44 -1.33 12.14 -12.56
CA LYS A 44 -0.03 11.66 -13.07
C LYS A 44 1.11 11.87 -12.06
N SER A 45 0.78 11.92 -10.77
CA SER A 45 1.71 12.10 -9.67
C SER A 45 1.25 11.27 -8.47
N SER A 46 2.21 10.68 -7.77
CA SER A 46 2.05 9.91 -6.55
C SER A 46 2.65 10.61 -5.32
N GLU A 47 2.68 11.95 -5.36
CA GLU A 47 3.05 12.77 -4.20
C GLU A 47 2.18 12.47 -2.96
N GLY A 48 2.80 12.53 -1.80
CA GLY A 48 2.16 12.27 -0.51
C GLY A 48 2.12 10.80 -0.08
N PHE A 49 2.53 9.86 -0.93
CA PHE A 49 2.67 8.45 -0.54
C PHE A 49 4.05 8.13 0.02
N SER A 50 4.08 7.40 1.14
CA SER A 50 5.32 6.87 1.72
C SER A 50 5.65 5.51 1.10
N PRO A 51 6.85 5.31 0.50
CA PRO A 51 7.24 4.03 -0.09
C PRO A 51 7.34 2.92 0.96
N TRP A 52 7.78 3.22 2.18
CA TRP A 52 7.82 2.28 3.29
C TRP A 52 6.42 1.83 3.71
N TYR A 53 5.46 2.76 3.74
CA TYR A 53 4.07 2.43 4.04
C TYR A 53 3.48 1.46 3.00
N LEU A 54 3.76 1.71 1.71
CA LEU A 54 3.30 0.84 0.62
C LEU A 54 3.98 -0.54 0.67
N LEU A 55 5.29 -0.61 0.94
CA LEU A 55 6.02 -1.87 1.13
C LEU A 55 5.39 -2.72 2.24
N LEU A 56 5.27 -2.14 3.45
CA LEU A 56 4.78 -2.85 4.63
C LEU A 56 3.33 -3.32 4.42
N GLY A 57 2.49 -2.48 3.83
CA GLY A 57 1.11 -2.83 3.52
C GLY A 57 0.97 -3.91 2.44
N ALA A 58 1.76 -3.85 1.37
CA ALA A 58 1.69 -4.85 0.30
C ALA A 58 2.20 -6.20 0.78
N THR A 59 3.27 -6.20 1.59
CA THR A 59 3.84 -7.40 2.21
C THR A 59 2.87 -8.00 3.24
N SER A 60 2.28 -7.17 4.12
CA SER A 60 1.28 -7.59 5.10
C SER A 60 0.05 -8.22 4.43
N SER A 61 -0.54 -7.53 3.45
CA SER A 61 -1.74 -8.02 2.75
C SER A 61 -1.46 -9.26 1.90
N ALA A 62 -0.28 -9.38 1.28
CA ALA A 62 0.13 -10.61 0.60
C ALA A 62 0.22 -11.80 1.56
N SER A 63 0.84 -11.60 2.73
CA SER A 63 0.93 -12.63 3.76
C SER A 63 -0.46 -13.03 4.30
N GLY A 64 -1.35 -12.07 4.50
CA GLY A 64 -2.75 -12.33 4.89
C GLY A 64 -3.54 -13.11 3.83
N MET A 65 -3.34 -12.82 2.55
CA MET A 65 -3.95 -13.56 1.43
C MET A 65 -3.42 -15.00 1.36
N LEU A 66 -2.10 -15.20 1.48
CA LEU A 66 -1.48 -16.53 1.48
C LEU A 66 -1.85 -17.36 2.72
N ASN A 67 -1.97 -16.75 3.89
CA ASN A 67 -2.53 -17.41 5.08
C ASN A 67 -3.90 -17.99 4.76
N LEU A 68 -4.80 -17.17 4.18
CA LEU A 68 -6.15 -17.61 3.88
C LEU A 68 -6.20 -18.67 2.78
N LEU A 69 -5.32 -18.58 1.77
CA LEU A 69 -5.16 -19.61 0.74
C LEU A 69 -4.85 -20.97 1.36
N ILE A 70 -3.87 -21.03 2.27
CA ILE A 70 -3.46 -22.27 2.93
C ILE A 70 -4.57 -22.79 3.85
N VAL A 71 -5.16 -21.92 4.67
CA VAL A 71 -6.19 -22.29 5.65
C VAL A 71 -7.45 -22.81 4.96
N GLN A 72 -7.84 -22.25 3.82
CA GLN A 72 -9.05 -22.65 3.09
C GLN A 72 -8.80 -23.64 1.95
N TRP A 73 -7.60 -24.20 1.82
CA TRP A 73 -7.27 -25.05 0.68
C TRP A 73 -8.19 -26.28 0.53
N SER A 74 -8.68 -26.85 1.63
CA SER A 74 -9.64 -27.97 1.59
C SER A 74 -10.92 -27.64 0.83
N LEU A 75 -11.37 -26.37 0.87
CA LEU A 75 -12.57 -25.92 0.15
C LEU A 75 -12.36 -25.94 -1.37
N PHE A 76 -11.14 -25.69 -1.85
CA PHE A 76 -10.81 -25.83 -3.27
C PHE A 76 -10.89 -27.30 -3.73
N GLY A 77 -10.58 -28.25 -2.83
CA GLY A 77 -10.78 -29.68 -3.07
C GLY A 77 -12.27 -30.05 -3.21
N CYS A 78 -13.12 -29.49 -2.33
CA CYS A 78 -14.58 -29.69 -2.38
C CYS A 78 -15.22 -29.20 -3.70
N CYS A 79 -14.65 -28.18 -4.33
CA CYS A 79 -15.16 -27.64 -5.60
C CYS A 79 -15.18 -28.64 -6.76
N LYS A 80 -14.50 -29.79 -6.65
CA LYS A 80 -14.61 -30.88 -7.65
C LYS A 80 -15.98 -31.57 -7.61
N PHE A 81 -16.67 -31.51 -6.48
CA PHE A 81 -17.94 -32.22 -6.21
C PHE A 81 -19.15 -31.27 -6.10
N LEU A 82 -18.92 -29.97 -5.91
CA LEU A 82 -19.97 -28.96 -5.79
C LEU A 82 -20.28 -28.30 -7.15
N SER A 83 -21.50 -27.77 -7.29
CA SER A 83 -21.84 -26.91 -8.44
C SER A 83 -21.05 -25.60 -8.41
N ALA A 84 -20.87 -24.96 -9.58
CA ALA A 84 -20.06 -23.75 -9.71
C ALA A 84 -20.49 -22.61 -8.77
N GLY A 85 -21.80 -22.39 -8.61
CA GLY A 85 -22.34 -21.36 -7.70
C GLY A 85 -22.04 -21.67 -6.24
N ARG A 86 -22.15 -22.94 -5.82
CA ARG A 86 -21.87 -23.37 -4.44
C ARG A 86 -20.38 -23.33 -4.11
N CYS A 87 -19.53 -23.72 -5.06
CA CYS A 87 -18.09 -23.54 -4.95
C CYS A 87 -17.73 -22.05 -4.79
N PHE A 88 -18.35 -21.17 -5.60
CA PHE A 88 -18.12 -19.73 -5.50
C PHE A 88 -18.52 -19.16 -4.12
N GLU A 89 -19.69 -19.52 -3.59
CA GLU A 89 -20.12 -19.15 -2.24
C GLU A 89 -19.12 -19.60 -1.17
N SER A 90 -18.61 -20.83 -1.30
CA SER A 90 -17.63 -21.42 -0.38
C SER A 90 -16.30 -20.67 -0.40
N LEU A 91 -15.79 -20.32 -1.58
CA LEU A 91 -14.54 -19.62 -1.79
C LEU A 91 -14.65 -18.09 -1.68
N LEU A 92 -15.85 -17.56 -1.45
CA LEU A 92 -16.09 -16.12 -1.49
C LEU A 92 -15.24 -15.32 -0.50
N GLY A 93 -14.93 -15.88 0.67
CA GLY A 93 -14.05 -15.23 1.65
C GLY A 93 -12.61 -15.10 1.15
N PHE A 94 -12.10 -16.14 0.48
CA PHE A 94 -10.81 -16.08 -0.20
C PHE A 94 -10.80 -15.03 -1.31
N PHE A 95 -11.84 -14.99 -2.14
CA PHE A 95 -11.94 -13.97 -3.19
C PHE A 95 -12.06 -12.56 -2.63
N GLN A 96 -12.79 -12.37 -1.54
CA GLN A 96 -12.93 -11.09 -0.85
C GLN A 96 -11.58 -10.56 -0.35
N VAL A 97 -10.78 -11.39 0.33
CA VAL A 97 -9.43 -11.02 0.78
C VAL A 97 -8.47 -10.81 -0.39
N THR A 98 -8.54 -11.64 -1.42
CA THR A 98 -7.71 -11.51 -2.62
C THR A 98 -8.00 -10.21 -3.35
N LEU A 99 -9.27 -9.81 -3.43
CA LEU A 99 -9.68 -8.53 -4.02
C LEU A 99 -9.07 -7.36 -3.24
N GLN A 100 -9.13 -7.36 -1.91
CA GLN A 100 -8.49 -6.34 -1.07
C GLN A 100 -6.98 -6.24 -1.34
N TRP A 101 -6.28 -7.39 -1.34
CA TRP A 101 -4.85 -7.46 -1.65
C TRP A 101 -4.53 -6.91 -3.05
N ALA A 102 -5.33 -7.28 -4.06
CA ALA A 102 -5.15 -6.83 -5.43
C ALA A 102 -5.36 -5.32 -5.56
N LEU A 103 -6.43 -4.77 -4.96
CA LEU A 103 -6.72 -3.32 -4.98
C LEU A 103 -5.60 -2.51 -4.33
N PHE A 104 -5.05 -2.97 -3.21
CA PHE A 104 -3.90 -2.33 -2.57
C PHE A 104 -2.63 -2.46 -3.43
N SER A 105 -2.37 -3.63 -4.01
CA SER A 105 -1.21 -3.86 -4.88
C SER A 105 -1.25 -2.98 -6.13
N ILE A 106 -2.44 -2.70 -6.68
CA ILE A 106 -2.62 -1.73 -7.76
C ILE A 106 -2.17 -0.33 -7.34
N ILE A 107 -2.41 0.11 -6.10
CA ILE A 107 -1.89 1.41 -5.61
C ILE A 107 -0.37 1.42 -5.67
N MET A 108 0.28 0.35 -5.21
CA MET A 108 1.75 0.26 -5.25
C MET A 108 2.30 0.29 -6.68
N VAL A 109 1.66 -0.40 -7.62
CA VAL A 109 2.04 -0.35 -9.04
C VAL A 109 1.86 1.05 -9.60
N LEU A 110 0.71 1.69 -9.35
CA LEU A 110 0.43 3.06 -9.77
C LEU A 110 1.42 4.06 -9.16
N TYR A 111 1.83 3.86 -7.91
CA TYR A 111 2.85 4.67 -7.24
C TYR A 111 4.20 4.61 -7.98
N LEU A 112 4.66 3.42 -8.37
CA LEU A 112 5.92 3.28 -9.12
C LEU A 112 5.82 3.84 -10.54
N VAL A 113 4.68 3.62 -11.21
CA VAL A 113 4.45 4.11 -12.59
C VAL A 113 4.35 5.63 -12.64
N TYR A 114 3.63 6.24 -11.69
CA TYR A 114 3.39 7.68 -11.61
C TYR A 114 4.28 8.36 -10.56
N PHE A 115 5.51 7.87 -10.38
CA PHE A 115 6.48 8.52 -9.50
C PHE A 115 6.81 9.93 -10.03
N PRO A 116 6.81 10.99 -9.18
CA PRO A 116 6.95 12.36 -9.63
C PRO A 116 8.26 12.59 -10.37
N ARG A 117 8.19 13.12 -11.60
CA ARG A 117 9.38 13.29 -12.46
C ARG A 117 10.44 14.20 -11.85
N HIS A 118 10.02 15.26 -11.15
CA HIS A 118 10.94 16.19 -10.51
C HIS A 118 11.65 15.59 -9.28
N LEU A 119 11.05 14.59 -8.63
CA LEU A 119 11.69 13.82 -7.55
C LEU A 119 12.54 12.67 -8.09
N LYS A 120 12.50 12.37 -9.39
CA LYS A 120 13.19 11.22 -9.98
C LYS A 120 14.62 11.52 -10.42
N TYR A 121 14.88 12.74 -10.87
CA TYR A 121 16.17 13.13 -11.46
C TYR A 121 16.77 14.34 -10.75
N GLN A 122 18.04 14.23 -10.40
CA GLN A 122 18.83 15.34 -9.87
C GLN A 122 20.01 15.61 -10.82
N LYS A 123 20.23 16.89 -11.14
CA LYS A 123 21.41 17.34 -11.90
C LYS A 123 22.59 17.46 -10.93
N VAL A 124 23.63 16.66 -11.16
CA VAL A 124 24.89 16.76 -10.41
C VAL A 124 25.90 17.46 -11.29
N ILE A 125 26.39 18.61 -10.83
CA ILE A 125 27.49 19.35 -11.46
C ILE A 125 28.77 18.87 -10.75
N PRO A 126 29.71 18.20 -11.45
CA PRO A 126 30.98 17.86 -10.84
C PRO A 126 31.71 19.16 -10.49
N ILE A 127 32.07 19.33 -9.21
CA ILE A 127 32.99 20.38 -8.80
C ILE A 127 34.37 19.89 -9.23
N SER A 128 34.97 20.55 -10.23
CA SER A 128 36.40 20.40 -10.50
C SER A 128 37.15 20.79 -9.23
N SER A 129 37.85 19.84 -8.62
CA SER A 129 38.80 20.14 -7.57
C SER A 129 39.99 20.86 -8.20
N GLU A 130 39.91 22.19 -8.28
CA GLU A 130 41.11 23.02 -8.24
C GLU A 130 41.72 22.85 -6.85
N ASP A 131 42.67 21.93 -6.72
CA ASP A 131 43.86 22.15 -5.88
C ASP A 131 44.80 20.93 -5.93
N SER A 132 45.89 21.05 -6.68
CA SER A 132 47.26 20.72 -6.24
C SER A 132 48.26 20.82 -7.40
N SER A 133 48.78 22.02 -7.65
CA SER A 133 50.20 22.21 -7.96
C SER A 133 50.60 23.65 -7.69
N LEU A 134 51.25 23.86 -6.55
CA LEU A 134 52.12 25.02 -6.31
C LEU A 134 53.21 25.03 -7.39
N VAL A 135 53.17 25.97 -8.34
CA VAL A 135 54.32 26.34 -9.17
C VAL A 135 54.33 27.86 -9.37
N GLU A 136 55.53 28.43 -9.20
CA GLU A 136 55.94 29.83 -9.06
C GLU A 136 55.37 30.87 -10.05
N PRO A 137 55.39 32.17 -9.68
CA PRO A 137 55.14 33.26 -10.60
C PRO A 137 56.34 33.45 -11.54
N ASN A 138 56.19 33.15 -12.83
CA ASN A 138 57.20 33.46 -13.83
C ASN A 138 56.74 34.57 -14.78
N TYR A 139 57.56 35.61 -14.85
CA TYR A 139 57.39 36.83 -15.65
C TYR A 139 57.93 36.55 -17.06
N GLY A 140 57.07 36.50 -18.09
CA GLY A 140 57.54 36.31 -19.47
C GLY A 140 56.43 36.07 -20.50
N ALA A 141 56.42 36.88 -21.55
CA ALA A 141 55.47 36.84 -22.66
C ALA A 141 55.58 35.59 -23.53
N THR A 142 54.46 35.09 -24.08
CA THR A 142 54.28 34.72 -25.50
C THR A 142 52.83 34.31 -25.75
N GLU A 143 52.26 34.83 -26.84
CA GLU A 143 50.95 34.46 -27.37
C GLU A 143 50.96 33.01 -27.87
N HIS A 144 50.01 32.20 -27.38
CA HIS A 144 49.59 31.00 -28.08
C HIS A 144 48.08 30.84 -27.98
N CYS A 145 47.38 31.19 -29.08
CA CYS A 145 45.98 30.85 -29.28
C CYS A 145 45.84 29.34 -29.51
N GLY A 146 45.75 28.57 -28.43
CA GLY A 146 45.19 27.23 -28.45
C GLY A 146 43.68 27.34 -28.20
N ASN A 147 42.87 26.78 -29.08
CA ASN A 147 41.43 26.62 -28.89
C ASN A 147 41.16 25.95 -27.52
N HIS A 148 40.80 26.74 -26.52
CA HIS A 148 40.08 26.23 -25.37
C HIS A 148 38.68 25.88 -25.85
N ASP A 149 38.54 24.62 -26.27
CA ASP A 149 37.23 23.98 -26.35
C ASP A 149 36.64 24.12 -24.93
N HIS A 150 35.66 25.02 -24.78
CA HIS A 150 34.84 25.12 -23.59
C HIS A 150 34.11 23.78 -23.48
N GLY A 151 34.80 22.81 -22.88
CA GLY A 151 34.21 21.59 -22.39
C GLY A 151 33.15 22.01 -21.40
N GLN A 152 31.92 22.20 -21.89
CA GLN A 152 30.76 22.33 -21.07
C GLN A 152 30.81 21.14 -20.11
N ASP A 153 31.01 21.40 -18.83
CA ASP A 153 30.80 20.41 -17.79
C ASP A 153 29.35 19.94 -17.91
N LYS A 154 29.13 18.90 -18.71
CA LYS A 154 27.81 18.40 -19.05
C LYS A 154 27.22 17.85 -17.76
N ALA A 155 26.35 18.63 -17.12
CA ALA A 155 25.65 18.23 -15.91
C ALA A 155 25.12 16.80 -16.07
N LYS A 156 25.62 15.88 -15.24
CA LYS A 156 25.23 14.47 -15.32
C LYS A 156 23.86 14.34 -14.68
N ILE A 157 22.87 13.95 -15.46
CA ILE A 157 21.54 13.63 -14.95
C ILE A 157 21.64 12.28 -14.23
N SER A 158 21.48 12.29 -12.91
CA SER A 158 21.49 11.09 -12.08
C SER A 158 20.11 10.85 -11.45
N THR A 159 19.80 9.62 -11.10
CA THR A 159 18.58 9.31 -10.35
C THR A 159 18.71 9.74 -8.89
N THR A 160 17.60 10.09 -8.26
CA THR A 160 17.57 10.43 -6.84
C THR A 160 17.63 9.17 -5.95
N PRO A 161 18.13 9.28 -4.71
CA PRO A 161 18.10 8.17 -3.76
C PRO A 161 16.67 7.73 -3.42
N GLU A 162 15.69 8.64 -3.40
CA GLU A 162 14.28 8.34 -3.13
C GLU A 162 13.70 7.44 -4.22
N TRP A 163 13.96 7.74 -5.50
CA TRP A 163 13.55 6.88 -6.61
C TRP A 163 14.19 5.50 -6.52
N ARG A 164 15.50 5.42 -6.25
CA ARG A 164 16.21 4.15 -6.09
C ARG A 164 15.63 3.33 -4.94
N LEU A 165 15.33 3.97 -3.81
CA LEU A 165 14.70 3.34 -2.67
C LEU A 165 13.32 2.78 -3.06
N SER A 166 12.44 3.59 -3.65
CA SER A 166 11.11 3.16 -4.06
C SER A 166 11.13 1.97 -5.03
N VAL A 167 12.02 1.98 -6.02
CA VAL A 167 12.20 0.84 -6.94
C VAL A 167 12.70 -0.39 -6.20
N THR A 168 13.71 -0.25 -5.34
CA THR A 168 14.27 -1.36 -4.54
C THR A 168 13.18 -2.00 -3.68
N LEU A 169 12.38 -1.19 -2.98
CA LEU A 169 11.28 -1.68 -2.17
C LEU A 169 10.21 -2.38 -3.02
N GLY A 170 9.87 -1.85 -4.19
CA GLY A 170 8.96 -2.50 -5.13
C GLY A 170 9.45 -3.89 -5.57
N VAL A 171 10.74 -4.02 -5.90
CA VAL A 171 11.36 -5.30 -6.26
C VAL A 171 11.32 -6.27 -5.07
N VAL A 172 11.63 -5.81 -3.86
CA VAL A 172 11.57 -6.62 -2.64
C VAL A 172 10.16 -7.18 -2.42
N VAL A 173 9.09 -6.38 -2.61
CA VAL A 173 7.71 -6.86 -2.49
C VAL A 173 7.42 -7.97 -3.51
N ILE A 174 7.80 -7.77 -4.77
CA ILE A 174 7.54 -8.73 -5.85
C ILE A 174 8.27 -10.05 -5.57
N LEU A 175 9.54 -9.98 -5.18
CA LEU A 175 10.33 -11.16 -4.83
C LEU A 175 9.75 -11.89 -3.61
N HIS A 176 9.41 -11.16 -2.54
CA HIS A 176 8.77 -11.72 -1.36
C HIS A 176 7.47 -12.45 -1.70
N LEU A 177 6.58 -11.81 -2.46
CA LEU A 177 5.32 -12.40 -2.90
C LEU A 177 5.57 -13.66 -3.74
N GLY A 178 6.46 -13.58 -4.74
CA GLY A 178 6.76 -14.70 -5.63
C GLY A 178 7.31 -15.91 -4.87
N LEU A 179 8.27 -15.69 -3.97
CA LEU A 179 8.88 -16.75 -3.17
C LEU A 179 7.86 -17.42 -2.23
N LEU A 180 7.07 -16.62 -1.50
CA LEU A 180 6.08 -17.18 -0.57
C LEU A 180 4.91 -17.86 -1.28
N LEU A 181 4.47 -17.31 -2.42
CA LEU A 181 3.45 -17.96 -3.24
C LEU A 181 3.96 -19.30 -3.79
N PHE A 182 5.18 -19.31 -4.34
CA PHE A 182 5.80 -20.54 -4.84
C PHE A 182 5.95 -21.60 -3.74
N LEU A 183 6.44 -21.20 -2.55
CA LEU A 183 6.54 -22.10 -1.40
C LEU A 183 5.17 -22.64 -0.99
N SER A 184 4.17 -21.75 -0.85
CA SER A 184 2.82 -22.13 -0.43
C SER A 184 2.19 -23.12 -1.40
N LEU A 185 2.22 -22.83 -2.71
CA LEU A 185 1.67 -23.72 -3.73
C LEU A 185 2.39 -25.06 -3.78
N THR A 186 3.73 -25.05 -3.70
CA THR A 186 4.53 -26.28 -3.66
C THR A 186 4.11 -27.16 -2.49
N LEU A 187 4.07 -26.61 -1.27
CA LEU A 187 3.65 -27.36 -0.09
C LEU A 187 2.20 -27.86 -0.19
N LEU A 188 1.28 -27.07 -0.73
CA LEU A 188 -0.13 -27.45 -0.91
C LEU A 188 -0.33 -28.57 -1.94
N VAL A 189 0.55 -28.69 -2.94
CA VAL A 189 0.53 -29.77 -3.92
C VAL A 189 1.13 -31.06 -3.36
N TYR A 190 2.22 -30.97 -2.60
CA TYR A 190 2.96 -32.15 -2.14
C TYR A 190 2.52 -32.70 -0.78
N LEU A 191 1.88 -31.89 0.06
CA LEU A 191 1.50 -32.29 1.41
C LEU A 191 -0.02 -32.47 1.53
N PRO A 192 -0.47 -33.40 2.39
CA PRO A 192 -1.89 -33.59 2.63
C PRO A 192 -2.49 -32.34 3.30
N SER A 193 -3.52 -31.79 2.66
CA SER A 193 -4.26 -30.61 3.11
C SER A 193 -5.61 -30.93 3.76
N LYS A 194 -5.89 -32.22 3.98
CA LYS A 194 -7.13 -32.69 4.64
C LYS A 194 -7.15 -32.25 6.10
N THR A 195 -8.30 -32.22 6.77
CA THR A 195 -8.33 -31.87 8.20
C THR A 195 -7.92 -33.06 9.10
N PRO A 196 -6.98 -32.87 10.05
CA PRO A 196 -6.12 -31.70 10.25
C PRO A 196 -4.99 -31.61 9.20
N PRO A 197 -4.66 -30.41 8.70
CA PRO A 197 -3.63 -30.23 7.67
C PRO A 197 -2.25 -30.59 8.19
N HIS A 198 -1.34 -30.92 7.26
CA HIS A 198 0.05 -31.24 7.59
C HIS A 198 0.68 -30.15 8.48
N PRO A 199 1.44 -30.49 9.55
CA PRO A 199 1.96 -29.52 10.51
C PRO A 199 2.75 -28.36 9.88
N LEU A 200 3.51 -28.63 8.81
CA LEU A 200 4.25 -27.61 8.08
C LEU A 200 3.35 -26.55 7.42
N LEU A 201 2.20 -26.97 6.87
CA LEU A 201 1.21 -26.04 6.29
C LEU A 201 0.59 -25.17 7.39
N SER A 202 0.26 -25.78 8.53
CA SER A 202 -0.24 -25.06 9.70
C SER A 202 0.77 -24.03 10.22
N LEU A 203 2.05 -24.42 10.34
CA LEU A 203 3.12 -23.53 10.77
C LEU A 203 3.32 -22.37 9.80
N LEU A 204 3.36 -22.64 8.50
CA LEU A 204 3.49 -21.61 7.47
C LEU A 204 2.30 -20.66 7.50
N ALA A 205 1.07 -21.16 7.60
CA ALA A 205 -0.12 -20.34 7.73
C ALA A 205 -0.04 -19.45 8.97
N THR A 206 0.28 -19.99 10.14
CA THR A 206 0.44 -19.20 11.37
C THR A 206 1.54 -18.14 11.23
N PHE A 207 2.69 -18.49 10.66
CA PHE A 207 3.76 -17.55 10.38
C PHE A 207 3.28 -16.39 9.50
N LEU A 208 2.64 -16.69 8.37
CA LEU A 208 2.10 -15.69 7.44
C LEU A 208 1.08 -14.76 8.12
N GLY A 209 0.17 -15.31 8.93
CA GLY A 209 -0.84 -14.51 9.63
C GLY A 209 -0.23 -13.60 10.71
N VAL A 210 0.70 -14.11 11.51
CA VAL A 210 1.40 -13.33 12.54
C VAL A 210 2.28 -12.25 11.90
N SER A 211 3.04 -12.59 10.86
CA SER A 211 3.83 -11.64 10.09
C SER A 211 2.94 -10.55 9.48
N ALA A 212 1.77 -10.90 8.94
CA ALA A 212 0.82 -9.92 8.42
C ALA A 212 0.39 -8.92 9.50
N THR A 213 0.08 -9.39 10.72
CA THR A 213 -0.29 -8.52 11.84
C THR A 213 0.86 -7.61 12.26
N ILE A 214 2.08 -8.14 12.43
CA ILE A 214 3.26 -7.34 12.81
C ILE A 214 3.54 -6.26 11.76
N LEU A 215 3.54 -6.63 10.48
CA LEU A 215 3.78 -5.69 9.38
C LEU A 215 2.70 -4.61 9.31
N ALA A 216 1.43 -4.95 9.58
CA ALA A 216 0.35 -3.97 9.66
C ALA A 216 0.59 -2.97 10.81
N VAL A 217 1.03 -3.42 11.98
CA VAL A 217 1.38 -2.51 13.08
C VAL A 217 2.52 -1.57 12.68
N LEU A 218 3.59 -2.11 12.09
CA LEU A 218 4.73 -1.32 11.63
C LEU A 218 4.36 -0.36 10.49
N GLN A 219 3.36 -0.69 9.69
CA GLN A 219 2.83 0.17 8.64
C GLN A 219 2.11 1.39 9.23
N TYR A 220 1.18 1.18 10.16
CA TYR A 220 0.28 2.24 10.64
C TYR A 220 0.83 3.04 11.82
N ALA A 221 1.61 2.43 12.72
CA ALA A 221 2.07 3.09 13.94
C ALA A 221 2.92 4.35 13.67
N PRO A 222 3.91 4.35 12.76
CA PRO A 222 4.69 5.54 12.45
C PRO A 222 3.83 6.67 11.86
N GLN A 223 2.81 6.33 11.07
CA GLN A 223 1.90 7.30 10.49
C GLN A 223 1.02 7.95 11.56
N ILE A 224 0.47 7.15 12.47
CA ILE A 224 -0.32 7.64 13.62
C ILE A 224 0.53 8.60 14.47
N GLN A 225 1.74 8.19 14.82
CA GLN A 225 2.66 9.01 15.60
C GLN A 225 2.99 10.32 14.88
N LYS A 226 3.32 10.26 13.59
CA LYS A 226 3.64 11.45 12.79
C LYS A 226 2.46 12.41 12.71
N THR A 227 1.25 11.92 12.46
CA THR A 227 0.04 12.76 12.39
C THR A 227 -0.29 13.38 13.76
N TYR A 228 -0.11 12.62 14.84
CA TYR A 228 -0.30 13.14 16.19
C TYR A 228 0.68 14.30 16.49
N GLN A 229 1.95 14.13 16.12
CA GLN A 229 3.01 15.10 16.37
C GLN A 229 2.94 16.33 15.47
N SER A 230 2.62 16.16 14.17
CA SER A 230 2.57 17.27 13.21
C SER A 230 1.50 18.29 13.54
N LYS A 231 0.46 17.84 14.23
CA LYS A 231 -0.79 18.56 14.46
C LYS A 231 -1.47 19.08 13.20
N LEU A 232 -1.24 18.40 12.08
CA LEU A 232 -1.75 18.73 10.76
C LEU A 232 -2.21 17.45 10.06
N VAL A 233 -3.33 17.53 9.36
CA VAL A 233 -3.89 16.41 8.59
C VAL A 233 -3.05 16.10 7.35
N GLY A 234 -2.54 17.12 6.67
CA GLY A 234 -1.75 16.98 5.44
C GLY A 234 -2.54 16.38 4.28
N ALA A 235 -1.86 15.63 3.41
CA ALA A 235 -2.43 15.07 2.18
C ALA A 235 -3.27 13.77 2.38
N LEU A 236 -3.62 13.42 3.61
CA LEU A 236 -4.24 12.13 3.94
C LEU A 236 -5.70 12.03 3.44
N SER A 237 -6.11 10.87 2.91
CA SER A 237 -7.45 10.68 2.33
C SER A 237 -8.52 10.38 3.39
N LEU A 238 -9.07 11.42 4.02
CA LEU A 238 -10.12 11.26 5.06
C LEU A 238 -11.36 10.52 4.55
N GLY A 239 -11.81 10.82 3.32
CA GLY A 239 -13.00 10.21 2.74
C GLY A 239 -12.85 8.70 2.55
N THR A 240 -11.68 8.26 2.06
CA THR A 240 -11.38 6.82 1.91
C THR A 240 -11.40 6.13 3.27
N MET A 241 -10.73 6.70 4.28
CA MET A 241 -10.71 6.12 5.63
C MET A 241 -12.10 6.06 6.26
N ALA A 242 -12.93 7.10 6.10
CA ALA A 242 -14.28 7.15 6.65
C ALA A 242 -15.19 6.03 6.11
N ILE A 243 -15.00 5.61 4.85
CA ILE A 243 -15.72 4.47 4.27
C ILE A 243 -15.10 3.14 4.72
N GLN A 244 -13.77 3.06 4.79
CA GLN A 244 -13.07 1.80 5.09
C GLN A 244 -13.18 1.36 6.54
N VAL A 245 -13.15 2.27 7.50
CA VAL A 245 -13.20 1.93 8.94
C VAL A 245 -14.45 1.11 9.29
N PRO A 246 -15.69 1.54 8.99
CA PRO A 246 -16.87 0.72 9.24
C PRO A 246 -16.88 -0.57 8.39
N GLY A 247 -16.41 -0.49 7.14
CA GLY A 247 -16.26 -1.66 6.27
C GLY A 247 -15.31 -2.72 6.85
N SER A 248 -14.24 -2.29 7.53
CA SER A 248 -13.25 -3.19 8.14
C SER A 248 -13.83 -4.01 9.29
N VAL A 249 -14.76 -3.44 10.06
CA VAL A 249 -15.49 -4.15 11.12
C VAL A 249 -16.32 -5.29 10.50
N LEU A 250 -17.12 -4.97 9.47
CA LEU A 250 -17.92 -5.96 8.77
C LEU A 250 -17.06 -7.02 8.07
N PHE A 251 -15.92 -6.60 7.50
CA PHE A 251 -14.95 -7.50 6.88
C PHE A 251 -14.37 -8.50 7.87
N VAL A 252 -13.94 -8.04 9.06
CA VAL A 252 -13.42 -8.91 10.12
C VAL A 252 -14.50 -9.87 10.59
N LEU A 253 -15.72 -9.39 10.85
CA LEU A 253 -16.85 -10.25 11.24
C LEU A 253 -17.13 -11.32 10.18
N SER A 254 -17.06 -10.97 8.89
CA SER A 254 -17.25 -11.92 7.78
C SER A 254 -16.20 -13.04 7.78
N LEU A 255 -14.99 -12.78 8.28
CA LEU A 255 -13.93 -13.78 8.41
C LEU A 255 -14.04 -14.58 9.71
N VAL A 256 -14.40 -13.94 10.83
CA VAL A 256 -14.59 -14.60 12.13
C VAL A 256 -15.72 -15.63 12.07
N PHE A 257 -16.83 -15.30 11.40
CA PHE A 257 -17.96 -16.23 11.24
C PHE A 257 -17.79 -17.23 10.11
N ARG A 258 -16.69 -17.16 9.34
CA ARG A 258 -16.42 -18.11 8.28
C ARG A 258 -15.85 -19.40 8.84
N ALA A 259 -16.49 -20.52 8.56
CA ALA A 259 -16.01 -21.82 8.96
C ALA A 259 -14.60 -22.10 8.37
N GLY A 260 -13.75 -22.76 9.15
CA GLY A 260 -12.39 -23.12 8.76
C GLY A 260 -11.35 -22.01 8.91
N THR A 261 -11.73 -20.77 9.21
CA THR A 261 -10.76 -19.71 9.56
C THR A 261 -10.37 -19.80 11.04
N ASN A 262 -9.25 -19.16 11.39
CA ASN A 262 -8.80 -19.04 12.77
C ASN A 262 -8.31 -17.60 13.04
N TRP A 263 -7.83 -17.33 14.25
CA TRP A 263 -7.37 -15.98 14.65
C TRP A 263 -6.28 -15.41 13.75
N THR A 264 -5.40 -16.25 13.20
CA THR A 264 -4.33 -15.80 12.29
C THR A 264 -4.88 -15.30 10.94
N SER A 265 -6.10 -15.69 10.59
CA SER A 265 -6.75 -15.31 9.33
C SER A 265 -7.49 -13.98 9.40
N TRP A 266 -7.86 -13.49 10.58
CA TRP A 266 -8.62 -12.24 10.72
C TRP A 266 -7.90 -11.15 11.53
N LEU A 267 -6.94 -11.52 12.39
CA LEU A 267 -6.31 -10.58 13.33
C LEU A 267 -5.59 -9.42 12.64
N ALA A 268 -4.88 -9.66 11.54
CA ALA A 268 -4.22 -8.61 10.78
C ALA A 268 -5.20 -7.53 10.29
N TYR A 269 -6.38 -7.93 9.81
CA TYR A 269 -7.42 -7.02 9.36
C TYR A 269 -8.09 -6.27 10.51
N ALA A 270 -8.29 -6.94 11.66
CA ALA A 270 -8.82 -6.32 12.87
C ALA A 270 -7.88 -5.23 13.41
N VAL A 271 -6.59 -5.55 13.54
CA VAL A 271 -5.57 -4.58 13.97
C VAL A 271 -5.47 -3.42 12.99
N THR A 272 -5.47 -3.69 11.68
CA THR A 272 -5.47 -2.66 10.65
C THR A 272 -6.69 -1.74 10.78
N GLY A 273 -7.90 -2.30 10.94
CA GLY A 273 -9.13 -1.53 11.10
C GLY A 273 -9.11 -0.63 12.34
N VAL A 274 -8.62 -1.14 13.48
CA VAL A 274 -8.47 -0.37 14.72
C VAL A 274 -7.48 0.78 14.54
N MET A 275 -6.30 0.51 13.96
CA MET A 275 -5.28 1.53 13.74
C MET A 275 -5.72 2.59 12.74
N GLN A 276 -6.41 2.18 11.67
CA GLN A 276 -7.00 3.10 10.70
C GLN A 276 -8.12 3.94 11.33
N GLY A 277 -8.94 3.34 12.21
CA GLY A 277 -9.95 4.06 12.99
C GLY A 277 -9.33 5.10 13.92
N ALA A 278 -8.26 4.73 14.64
CA ALA A 278 -7.52 5.66 15.50
C ALA A 278 -6.92 6.83 14.70
N LEU A 279 -6.32 6.54 13.53
CA LEU A 279 -5.80 7.57 12.63
C LEU A 279 -6.91 8.50 12.13
N LEU A 280 -8.08 7.97 11.77
CA LEU A 280 -9.23 8.77 11.35
C LEU A 280 -9.72 9.70 12.46
N ILE A 281 -9.87 9.18 13.69
CA ILE A 281 -10.28 9.99 14.86
C ILE A 281 -9.30 11.14 15.08
N ILE A 282 -8.00 10.84 15.03
CA ILE A 282 -6.95 11.86 15.07
C ILE A 282 -7.15 12.88 13.94
N CYS A 283 -7.26 12.47 12.68
CA CYS A 283 -7.45 13.44 11.60
C CYS A 283 -8.69 14.34 11.76
N LEU A 284 -9.80 13.81 12.28
CA LEU A 284 -11.01 14.59 12.53
C LEU A 284 -10.80 15.64 13.64
N LEU A 285 -10.22 15.24 14.78
CA LEU A 285 -9.92 16.15 15.89
C LEU A 285 -8.98 17.29 15.47
N TRP A 286 -7.99 17.00 14.62
CA TRP A 286 -7.05 18.02 14.14
C TRP A 286 -7.68 18.92 13.09
N LYS A 287 -8.56 18.40 12.24
CA LYS A 287 -9.32 19.19 11.27
C LYS A 287 -10.22 20.22 11.94
N GLU A 288 -10.89 19.84 13.04
CA GLU A 288 -11.68 20.77 13.84
C GLU A 288 -10.82 21.87 14.45
N ARG A 289 -9.66 21.51 15.00
CA ARG A 289 -8.69 22.49 15.52
C ARG A 289 -8.16 23.44 14.44
N GLN A 290 -7.82 22.92 13.25
CA GLN A 290 -7.34 23.73 12.13
C GLN A 290 -8.40 24.73 11.66
N LYS A 291 -9.67 24.29 11.59
CA LYS A 291 -10.80 25.17 11.30
C LYS A 291 -10.95 26.28 12.34
N ALA A 292 -10.80 25.96 13.63
CA ALA A 292 -10.87 26.95 14.70
C ALA A 292 -9.71 27.97 14.65
N LEU A 293 -8.54 27.57 14.15
CA LEU A 293 -7.36 28.42 13.98
C LEU A 293 -7.34 29.17 12.64
N GLY A 294 -8.29 28.90 11.73
CA GLY A 294 -8.29 29.50 10.39
C GLY A 294 -7.09 29.11 9.53
N ILE A 295 -6.58 27.87 9.68
CA ILE A 295 -5.46 27.34 8.89
C ILE A 295 -5.90 26.16 8.02
N ASP A 296 -5.22 25.96 6.89
CA ASP A 296 -5.46 24.84 5.97
C ASP A 296 -4.84 23.51 6.49
N ASP A 297 -5.05 22.43 5.73
CA ASP A 297 -4.57 21.07 6.08
C ASP A 297 -3.04 20.98 6.21
N PHE A 298 -2.30 21.97 5.67
CA PHE A 298 -0.84 22.08 5.69
C PHE A 298 -0.33 23.13 6.69
N GLY A 299 -1.23 23.86 7.37
CA GLY A 299 -0.90 24.83 8.41
C GLY A 299 -0.76 26.28 7.92
N ASN A 300 -1.14 26.59 6.68
CA ASN A 300 -1.12 27.96 6.15
C ASN A 300 -2.39 28.72 6.56
N ALA A 301 -2.28 30.02 6.85
CA ALA A 301 -3.44 30.85 7.16
C ALA A 301 -4.39 30.97 5.97
N LEU A 302 -5.70 30.85 6.21
CA LEU A 302 -6.72 30.95 5.17
C LEU A 302 -6.91 32.40 4.65
N HIS A 303 -6.54 33.41 5.44
CA HIS A 303 -6.67 34.82 5.05
C HIS A 303 -5.64 35.27 3.99
N ASP A 304 -4.46 34.66 3.91
CA ASP A 304 -3.44 35.05 2.91
C ASP A 304 -3.81 34.65 1.47
N ARG A 305 -4.71 33.67 1.27
CA ARG A 305 -5.18 33.30 -0.08
C ARG A 305 -6.19 34.29 -0.67
N GLN A 306 -7.07 34.88 0.16
CA GLN A 306 -8.05 35.85 -0.34
C GLN A 306 -7.39 37.16 -0.80
N GLY A 307 -6.38 37.66 -0.09
CA GLY A 307 -5.65 38.86 -0.50
C GLY A 307 -4.81 38.67 -1.78
N THR A 308 -4.33 37.45 -2.03
CA THR A 308 -3.52 37.14 -3.22
C THR A 308 -4.41 36.96 -4.46
N GLU A 309 -5.58 36.30 -4.33
CA GLU A 309 -6.55 36.18 -5.43
C GLU A 309 -7.19 37.53 -5.79
N GLU A 310 -7.53 38.37 -4.81
CA GLU A 310 -8.03 39.74 -5.08
C GLU A 310 -6.97 40.64 -5.75
N SER A 311 -5.70 40.54 -5.36
CA SER A 311 -4.62 41.29 -5.99
C SER A 311 -4.33 40.84 -7.42
N GLN A 312 -4.41 39.53 -7.69
CA GLN A 312 -4.19 38.96 -9.02
C GLN A 312 -5.37 39.21 -9.96
N GLN A 313 -6.60 39.23 -9.43
CA GLN A 313 -7.81 39.54 -10.19
C GLN A 313 -7.97 41.06 -10.43
N GLY A 314 -7.52 41.91 -9.51
CA GLY A 314 -7.43 43.37 -9.72
C GLY A 314 -6.43 43.76 -10.82
N HIS A 315 -5.34 43.01 -11.00
CA HIS A 315 -4.35 43.30 -12.05
C HIS A 315 -4.82 42.88 -13.45
N LEU A 316 -5.68 41.85 -13.56
CA LEU A 316 -6.28 41.40 -14.82
C LEU A 316 -7.44 42.29 -15.31
N ILE A 317 -8.05 43.11 -14.44
CA ILE A 317 -9.12 44.05 -14.81
C ILE A 317 -8.56 45.42 -15.19
N SER A 318 -7.28 45.69 -14.90
CA SER A 318 -6.59 46.97 -15.15
C SER A 318 -5.70 46.98 -16.41
N SER A 319 -5.72 45.92 -17.23
CA SER A 319 -5.00 45.84 -18.52
C SER A 319 -5.98 45.70 -19.67
#